data_AF-A0A9Q5YLD6-F1
#
_entry.id   AF-A0A9Q5YLD6-F1
#
_cell.length_a   1.000
_cell.length_b   1.000
_cell.length_c   1.000
_cell.angle_alpha   90.00
_cell.angle_beta   90.00
_cell.angle_gamma   90.00
#
_symmetry.space_group_name_H-M   'P 1'
#
loop_
_entity.id
_entity.type
_entity.pdbx_description
1 polymer ?
#
loop_
_entity_poly.entity_id
_entity_poly.type
_entity_poly.pdbx_seq_one_letter_code
_entity_poly.pdbx_strand_id
1 'polypeptide(L)'
;MQNDFFQQFNKAQQSFIKPAVGFQQLTNRIVERTVRQNLEIVNDCVQSWQNHFSEFQNAKKVEDLFNVQAKFATETSNKLASYAQQTMDTCIQSSKDCNNWFQDGLTDINTNQKN
;
A
#
# COMPACT_ATOMS: atom_id res chain seq x y z
N MET A 1 -6.90 47.56 8.03
CA MET A 1 -6.70 47.42 6.57
C MET A 1 -5.42 46.66 6.21
N GLN A 2 -4.21 47.21 6.39
CA GLN A 2 -2.99 46.47 6.02
C GLN A 2 -2.77 45.21 6.89
N ASN A 3 -3.06 45.30 8.19
CA ASN A 3 -2.97 44.17 9.12
C ASN A 3 -4.02 43.07 8.83
N ASP A 4 -5.24 43.47 8.45
CA ASP A 4 -6.31 42.52 8.06
C ASP A 4 -5.99 41.80 6.75
N PHE A 5 -5.39 42.51 5.79
CA PHE A 5 -4.93 41.93 4.54
C PHE A 5 -3.84 40.87 4.76
N PHE A 6 -2.84 41.18 5.61
CA PHE A 6 -1.79 40.22 5.96
C PHE A 6 -2.34 39.00 6.72
N GLN A 7 -3.31 39.18 7.61
CA GLN A 7 -3.96 38.06 8.30
C GLN A 7 -4.79 37.18 7.35
N GLN A 8 -5.55 37.79 6.43
CA GLN A 8 -6.32 37.04 5.44
C GLN A 8 -5.41 36.31 4.44
N PHE A 9 -4.32 36.94 4.01
CA PHE A 9 -3.32 36.30 3.15
C PHE A 9 -2.66 35.11 3.84
N ASN A 10 -2.26 35.25 5.12
CA ASN A 10 -1.71 34.14 5.89
C ASN A 10 -2.73 33.02 6.13
N LYS A 11 -4.00 33.34 6.42
CA LYS A 11 -5.07 32.33 6.54
C LYS A 11 -5.30 31.57 5.23
N ALA A 12 -5.33 32.27 4.10
CA ALA A 12 -5.47 31.66 2.78
C ALA A 12 -4.25 30.79 2.43
N GLN A 13 -3.05 31.26 2.73
CA GLN A 13 -1.83 30.47 2.52
C GLN A 13 -1.83 29.19 3.39
N GLN A 14 -2.22 29.29 4.66
CA GLN A 14 -2.33 28.14 5.57
C GLN A 14 -3.43 27.16 5.14
N SER A 15 -4.56 27.64 4.62
CA SER A 15 -5.66 26.78 4.15
C SER A 15 -5.32 25.99 2.89
N PHE A 16 -4.37 26.45 2.07
CA PHE A 16 -3.87 25.70 0.91
C PHE A 16 -2.67 24.80 1.23
N ILE A 17 -1.72 25.27 2.06
CA ILE A 17 -0.49 24.51 2.36
C ILE A 17 -0.80 23.27 3.21
N LYS A 18 -1.68 23.39 4.22
CA LYS A 18 -1.94 22.28 5.16
C LYS A 18 -2.56 21.05 4.47
N PRO A 19 -3.57 21.17 3.60
CA PRO A 19 -4.09 20.03 2.83
C PRO A 19 -3.04 19.44 1.88
N ALA A 20 -2.23 20.27 1.22
CA ALA A 20 -1.20 19.81 0.28
C ALA A 20 -0.11 18.96 0.99
N VAL A 21 0.35 19.42 2.16
CA VAL A 21 1.31 18.65 2.98
C VAL A 21 0.66 17.35 3.49
N GLY A 22 -0.59 17.40 3.94
CA GLY A 22 -1.33 16.22 4.36
C GLY A 22 -1.50 15.19 3.24
N PHE A 23 -1.79 15.65 2.02
CA PHE A 23 -1.90 14.79 0.84
C PHE A 23 -0.56 14.15 0.49
N GLN A 24 0.54 14.92 0.50
CA GLN A 24 1.87 14.38 0.25
C GLN A 24 2.25 13.29 1.26
N GLN A 25 1.97 13.51 2.55
CA GLN A 25 2.23 12.52 3.61
C GLN A 25 1.38 11.24 3.41
N LEU A 26 0.11 11.41 3.05
CA LEU A 26 -0.78 10.30 2.72
C LEU A 26 -0.25 9.48 1.53
N THR A 27 0.11 10.15 0.43
CA THR A 27 0.68 9.49 -0.76
C THR A 27 1.95 8.73 -0.40
N ASN A 28 2.88 9.35 0.34
CA ASN A 28 4.11 8.68 0.76
C ASN A 28 3.82 7.42 1.58
N ARG A 29 2.87 7.48 2.51
CA ARG A 29 2.49 6.32 3.33
C ARG A 29 1.90 5.19 2.51
N ILE A 30 1.03 5.51 1.55
CA ILE A 30 0.42 4.51 0.65
C ILE A 30 1.51 3.87 -0.21
N VAL A 31 2.38 4.68 -0.82
CA VAL A 31 3.49 4.19 -1.66
C VAL A 31 4.43 3.31 -0.86
N GLU A 32 4.84 3.73 0.35
CA GLU A 32 5.73 2.93 1.20
C GLU A 32 5.11 1.59 1.56
N ARG A 33 3.81 1.57 1.92
CA ARG A 33 3.06 0.35 2.22
C ARG A 33 3.03 -0.60 1.02
N THR A 34 2.70 -0.07 -0.17
CA THR A 34 2.66 -0.87 -1.41
C THR A 34 4.03 -1.41 -1.79
N VAL A 35 5.09 -0.59 -1.71
CA VAL A 35 6.46 -1.02 -2.01
C VAL A 35 6.91 -2.11 -1.06
N ARG A 36 6.65 -1.95 0.25
CA ARG A 36 7.00 -2.96 1.26
C ARG A 36 6.29 -4.28 0.97
N GLN A 37 4.99 -4.25 0.70
CA GLN A 37 4.22 -5.44 0.35
C GLN A 37 4.79 -6.13 -0.92
N ASN A 38 5.12 -5.36 -1.96
CA ASN A 38 5.71 -5.91 -3.18
C ASN A 38 7.08 -6.57 -2.93
N LEU A 39 7.92 -5.97 -2.07
CA LEU A 39 9.21 -6.55 -1.71
C LEU A 39 9.04 -7.87 -0.93
N GLU A 40 8.07 -7.95 -0.03
CA GLU A 40 7.73 -9.18 0.69
C GLU A 40 7.28 -10.29 -0.27
N ILE A 41 6.39 -9.96 -1.21
CA ILE A 41 5.91 -10.90 -2.25
C ILE A 41 7.08 -11.39 -3.12
N VAL A 42 7.93 -10.49 -3.60
CA VAL A 42 9.07 -10.85 -4.46
C VAL A 42 10.05 -11.75 -3.70
N ASN A 43 10.34 -11.43 -2.44
CA ASN A 43 11.25 -12.23 -1.62
C ASN A 43 10.73 -13.66 -1.43
N ASP A 44 9.45 -13.81 -1.09
CA ASP A 44 8.84 -15.13 -0.94
C ASP A 44 8.75 -15.90 -2.28
N CYS A 45 8.51 -15.22 -3.40
CA CYS A 45 8.58 -15.83 -4.74
C CYS A 45 9.98 -16.38 -5.04
N VAL A 46 11.03 -15.60 -4.78
CA VAL A 46 12.43 -16.02 -4.99
C VAL A 46 12.75 -17.22 -4.09
N GLN A 47 12.35 -17.18 -2.82
CA GLN A 47 12.56 -18.29 -1.89
C GLN A 47 11.82 -19.56 -2.35
N SER A 48 10.59 -19.41 -2.85
CA SER A 48 9.79 -20.52 -3.38
C SER A 48 10.45 -21.17 -4.59
N TRP A 49 10.96 -20.36 -5.52
CA TRP A 49 11.72 -20.86 -6.67
C TRP A 49 13.00 -21.55 -6.23
N GLN A 50 13.75 -20.98 -5.30
CA GLN A 50 14.99 -21.59 -4.81
C GLN A 50 14.71 -22.96 -4.17
N ASN A 51 13.65 -23.06 -3.36
CA ASN A 51 13.23 -24.32 -2.75
C ASN A 51 12.79 -25.33 -3.83
N HIS A 52 11.98 -24.90 -4.80
CA HIS A 52 11.53 -25.75 -5.90
C HIS A 52 12.70 -26.29 -6.74
N PHE A 53 13.63 -25.43 -7.15
CA PHE A 53 14.84 -25.86 -7.87
C PHE A 53 15.69 -26.82 -7.03
N SER A 54 15.79 -26.59 -5.73
CA SER A 54 16.52 -27.48 -4.81
C SER A 54 15.85 -28.85 -4.67
N GLU A 55 14.52 -28.91 -4.62
CA GLU A 55 13.79 -30.19 -4.60
C GLU A 55 13.87 -30.89 -5.96
N PHE A 56 13.77 -30.13 -7.05
CA PHE A 56 13.83 -30.64 -8.42
C PHE A 56 15.20 -31.26 -8.75
N GLN A 57 16.32 -30.61 -8.38
CA GLN A 57 17.67 -31.19 -8.60
C GLN A 57 17.91 -32.48 -7.82
N ASN A 58 17.22 -32.66 -6.69
CA ASN A 58 17.40 -33.80 -5.79
C ASN A 58 16.47 -34.99 -6.15
N ALA A 59 15.50 -34.77 -7.03
CA ALA A 59 14.59 -35.81 -7.51
C ALA A 59 15.34 -36.83 -8.38
N LYS A 60 15.21 -38.12 -8.05
CA LYS A 60 15.92 -39.22 -8.72
C LYS A 60 15.06 -39.98 -9.71
N LYS A 61 13.73 -39.87 -9.57
CA LYS A 61 12.75 -40.53 -10.45
C LYS A 61 11.84 -39.49 -11.09
N VAL A 62 11.28 -39.85 -12.26
CA VAL A 62 10.30 -39.03 -12.96
C VAL A 62 9.05 -38.78 -12.10
N GLU A 63 8.62 -39.77 -11.31
CA GLU A 63 7.51 -39.61 -10.35
C GLU A 63 7.80 -38.55 -9.28
N ASP A 64 9.05 -38.50 -8.78
CA ASP A 64 9.47 -37.47 -7.82
C ASP A 64 9.38 -36.07 -8.44
N LEU A 65 9.71 -35.93 -9.73
CA LEU A 65 9.58 -34.65 -10.46
C LEU A 65 8.12 -34.20 -10.56
N PHE A 66 7.20 -35.11 -10.90
CA PHE A 66 5.77 -34.79 -10.94
C PHE A 66 5.24 -34.37 -9.57
N ASN A 67 5.68 -35.04 -8.49
CA ASN A 67 5.31 -34.69 -7.12
C ASN A 67 5.85 -33.30 -6.73
N VAL A 68 7.11 -33.00 -7.04
CA VAL A 68 7.72 -31.68 -6.80
C VAL A 68 6.99 -30.58 -7.58
N GLN A 69 6.61 -30.83 -8.84
CA GLN A 69 5.84 -29.89 -9.65
C GLN A 69 4.42 -29.67 -9.10
N ALA A 70 3.73 -30.72 -8.69
CA ALA A 70 2.38 -30.65 -8.13
C ALA A 70 2.36 -29.88 -6.79
N LYS A 71 3.35 -30.14 -5.93
CA LYS A 71 3.55 -29.40 -4.69
C LYS A 71 3.78 -27.92 -4.95
N PHE A 72 4.70 -27.58 -5.87
CA PHE A 72 4.98 -26.20 -6.23
C PHE A 72 3.77 -25.46 -6.81
N ALA A 73 2.98 -26.12 -7.67
CA ALA A 73 1.75 -25.55 -8.22
C ALA A 73 0.70 -25.26 -7.12
N THR A 74 0.56 -26.17 -6.16
CA THR A 74 -0.36 -26.02 -5.02
C THR A 74 0.08 -24.88 -4.09
N GLU A 75 1.36 -24.85 -3.72
CA GLU A 75 1.93 -23.79 -2.88
C GLU A 75 1.81 -22.42 -3.54
N THR A 76 2.13 -22.32 -4.83
CA THR A 76 2.02 -21.08 -5.60
C THR A 76 0.58 -20.60 -5.69
N SER A 77 -0.38 -21.50 -5.91
CA SER A 77 -1.81 -21.14 -6.00
C SER A 77 -2.32 -20.57 -4.66
N ASN A 78 -1.96 -21.19 -3.54
CA ASN A 78 -2.34 -20.72 -2.21
C ASN A 78 -1.71 -19.34 -1.91
N LYS A 79 -0.44 -19.15 -2.27
CA LYS A 79 0.26 -17.88 -2.10
C LYS A 79 -0.35 -16.78 -2.95
N LEU A 80 -0.71 -17.06 -4.20
CA LEU A 80 -1.34 -16.08 -5.09
C LEU A 80 -2.68 -15.57 -4.50
N ALA A 81 -3.52 -16.46 -3.98
CA ALA A 81 -4.76 -16.07 -3.32
C ALA A 81 -4.49 -15.21 -2.08
N SER A 82 -3.47 -15.56 -1.28
CA SER A 82 -3.04 -14.75 -0.13
C SER A 82 -2.57 -13.35 -0.54
N TYR A 83 -1.75 -13.23 -1.59
CA TYR A 83 -1.28 -11.95 -2.12
C TYR A 83 -2.40 -11.08 -2.67
N ALA A 84 -3.38 -11.69 -3.34
CA ALA A 84 -4.57 -10.99 -3.79
C ALA A 84 -5.35 -10.42 -2.59
N GLN A 85 -5.54 -11.21 -1.53
CA GLN A 85 -6.21 -10.76 -0.31
C GLN A 85 -5.45 -9.61 0.36
N GLN A 86 -4.14 -9.75 0.56
CA GLN A 86 -3.29 -8.70 1.15
C GLN A 86 -3.34 -7.40 0.33
N THR A 87 -3.33 -7.51 -0.99
CA THR A 87 -3.43 -6.34 -1.89
C THR A 87 -4.79 -5.67 -1.72
N MET A 88 -5.86 -6.45 -1.62
CA MET A 88 -7.21 -5.91 -1.39
C MET A 88 -7.30 -5.19 -0.04
N ASP A 89 -6.71 -5.76 1.01
CA ASP A 89 -6.67 -5.15 2.34
C ASP A 89 -5.89 -3.82 2.33
N THR A 90 -4.74 -3.78 1.65
CA THR A 90 -3.96 -2.55 1.43
C THR A 90 -4.77 -1.49 0.69
N CYS A 91 -5.52 -1.87 -0.34
CA CYS A 91 -6.39 -0.97 -1.09
C CYS A 91 -7.54 -0.43 -0.23
N ILE A 92 -8.21 -1.29 0.53
CA ILE A 92 -9.28 -0.89 1.45
C ILE A 92 -8.75 0.09 2.49
N GLN A 93 -7.58 -0.20 3.08
CA GLN A 93 -6.97 0.68 4.06
C GLN A 93 -6.58 2.02 3.45
N SER A 94 -5.99 2.03 2.25
CA SER A 94 -5.62 3.25 1.55
C SER A 94 -6.84 4.10 1.19
N SER A 95 -7.95 3.46 0.80
CA SER A 95 -9.23 4.14 0.57
C SER A 95 -9.78 4.80 1.84
N LYS A 96 -9.72 4.10 2.99
CA LYS A 96 -10.07 4.68 4.29
C LYS A 96 -9.17 5.86 4.65
N ASP A 97 -7.87 5.73 4.46
CA ASP A 97 -6.89 6.80 4.73
C ASP A 97 -7.21 8.05 3.87
N CYS A 98 -7.53 7.87 2.58
CA CYS A 98 -7.98 8.96 1.70
C CYS A 98 -9.30 9.59 2.14
N ASN A 99 -10.30 8.77 2.51
CA ASN A 99 -11.59 9.27 2.96
C ASN A 99 -11.45 10.10 4.24
N ASN A 100 -10.62 9.64 5.18
CA ASN A 100 -10.36 10.38 6.42
C ASN A 100 -9.69 11.72 6.12
N TRP A 101 -8.64 11.75 5.28
CA TRP A 101 -7.99 12.99 4.86
C TRP A 101 -8.99 13.98 4.23
N PHE A 102 -9.91 13.48 3.40
CA PHE A 102 -10.94 14.31 2.78
C PHE A 102 -11.96 14.87 3.80
N GLN A 103 -12.42 14.04 4.74
CA GLN A 103 -13.33 14.46 5.81
C GLN A 103 -12.70 15.50 6.75
N ASP A 104 -11.41 15.33 7.07
CA ASP A 104 -10.65 16.30 7.86
C ASP A 104 -10.58 17.65 7.13
N GLY A 105 -10.32 17.63 5.80
CA GLY A 105 -10.34 18.82 4.96
C GLY A 105 -11.70 19.53 4.95
N LEU A 106 -12.80 18.79 4.83
CA LEU A 106 -14.16 19.35 4.88
C LEU A 106 -14.50 19.97 6.24
N THR A 107 -14.04 19.35 7.33
CA THR A 107 -14.27 19.84 8.70
C THR A 107 -13.52 21.14 8.97
N ASP A 108 -12.26 21.22 8.51
CA ASP A 108 -11.44 22.43 8.59
C ASP A 108 -12.09 23.60 7.80
N ILE A 109 -12.70 23.34 6.64
CA ILE A 109 -13.41 24.36 5.86
C ILE A 109 -14.67 24.84 6.61
N ASN A 110 -15.48 23.93 7.14
CA ASN A 110 -16.73 24.26 7.84
C ASN A 110 -16.50 25.05 9.14
N THR A 111 -15.37 24.83 9.82
CA THR A 111 -15.03 25.55 11.05
C THR A 111 -14.51 26.96 10.74
N ASN A 112 -13.80 27.15 9.62
CA ASN A 112 -13.37 28.46 9.14
C ASN A 112 -14.50 29.32 8.55
N GLN A 113 -15.66 28.76 8.18
CA GLN A 113 -16.84 29.53 7.77
C GLN A 113 -17.70 30.04 8.94
N LYS A 114 -17.51 29.51 10.15
CA LYS A 114 -18.29 29.86 11.35
C LYS A 114 -17.60 30.88 12.28
N ASN A 115 -16.34 31.23 12.00
CA ASN A 115 -15.54 32.24 12.71
C ASN A 115 -15.19 33.40 11.79
#